data_AF-A0A966DIN8-F1
#
_entry.id   AF-A0A966DIN8-F1
#
_cell.length_a   1.000
_cell.length_b   1.000
_cell.length_c   1.000
_cell.angle_alpha   90.00
_cell.angle_beta   90.00
_cell.angle_gamma   90.00
#
_symmetry.space_group_name_H-M   'P 1'
#
loop_
_entity.id
_entity.type
_entity.pdbx_description
1 polymer ?
#
loop_
_entity_poly.entity_id
_entity_poly.type
_entity_poly.pdbx_seq_one_letter_code
_entity_poly.pdbx_strand_id
1 'polypeptide(L)'
;MKKAGYILFFLCLLCGAESRAQKKAAAGNPKSGLYQAIMNLDFPAARGYLSSIDLVNTEAGIVGETQFLWWYAISEGESLHPLLLLIDSLTTLLPTPEDPLLSTHFSMVKMRLFALESNYIKAWKAWAAVEKNLPALLQQKNDSLIYLIEGMCRCIKGELQQKIPLLMRDSVTHSVNTAKGIHLLRLCTTNQNPVIRGEANYYLMRYYADITINPLEALTYSTYLITTYPQNYIFRYYHIQILLAIDQRPEALKMAIEGKQLIRKSNLNPEQKAYGIKLITRACSLSGG
;
A
#
# COMPACT_ATOMS: atom_id res chain seq x y z
N MET A 1 -9.08 9.27 10.72
CA MET A 1 -8.24 8.08 10.55
C MET A 1 -7.39 7.88 11.78
N LYS A 2 -7.76 7.01 12.73
CA LYS A 2 -6.78 6.58 13.77
C LYS A 2 -5.97 5.36 13.34
N LYS A 3 -6.34 4.67 12.25
CA LYS A 3 -5.57 3.60 11.63
C LYS A 3 -6.04 3.42 10.17
N ALA A 4 -5.60 4.25 9.21
CA ALA A 4 -5.61 3.76 7.83
C ALA A 4 -4.27 3.03 7.67
N GLY A 5 -4.38 1.70 7.69
CA GLY A 5 -3.26 0.79 7.81
C GLY A 5 -2.42 0.80 6.56
N TYR A 6 -1.19 0.37 6.73
CA TYR A 6 -0.25 0.19 5.64
C TYR A 6 -0.71 -1.01 4.79
N ILE A 7 -1.46 -0.76 3.73
CA ILE A 7 -1.52 -1.71 2.62
C ILE A 7 -1.15 -0.96 1.37
N LEU A 8 0.03 -1.30 0.90
CA LEU A 8 0.40 -1.10 -0.48
C LEU A 8 1.21 -2.34 -0.84
N PHE A 9 0.46 -3.31 -1.36
CA PHE A 9 0.98 -4.45 -2.11
C PHE A 9 0.53 -4.22 -3.56
N PHE A 10 0.87 -3.07 -4.14
CA PHE A 10 0.50 -2.77 -5.52
C PHE A 10 1.33 -3.56 -6.50
N LEU A 11 0.60 -4.11 -7.48
CA LEU A 11 0.91 -4.20 -8.91
C LEU A 11 2.24 -4.84 -9.34
N CYS A 12 3.11 -5.25 -8.45
CA CYS A 12 4.33 -5.92 -8.86
C CYS A 12 4.02 -7.30 -9.45
N LEU A 13 2.88 -7.90 -9.09
CA LEU A 13 2.32 -9.08 -9.75
C LEU A 13 1.95 -8.78 -11.20
N LEU A 14 1.48 -7.56 -11.48
CA LEU A 14 1.19 -7.12 -12.84
C LEU A 14 2.49 -6.91 -13.64
N CYS A 15 3.55 -6.41 -13.01
CA CYS A 15 4.85 -6.19 -13.67
C CYS A 15 5.74 -7.45 -13.77
N GLY A 16 5.50 -8.47 -12.94
CA GLY A 16 6.27 -9.73 -12.92
C GLY A 16 6.08 -10.59 -14.17
N ALA A 17 4.99 -10.38 -14.91
CA ALA A 17 4.68 -11.10 -16.14
C ALA A 17 5.31 -10.51 -17.42
N GLU A 18 6.04 -9.39 -17.33
CA GLU A 18 6.62 -8.76 -18.52
C GLU A 18 7.96 -9.41 -18.89
N SER A 19 7.94 -10.22 -19.94
CA SER A 19 9.17 -10.71 -20.58
C SER A 19 10.02 -9.53 -21.09
N ARG A 20 11.34 -9.73 -21.25
CA ARG A 20 12.27 -8.73 -21.83
C ARG A 20 11.77 -8.14 -23.17
N ALA A 21 10.85 -8.79 -23.89
CA ALA A 21 10.29 -8.32 -25.14
C ALA A 21 9.26 -7.18 -24.99
N GLN A 22 8.55 -7.05 -23.85
CA GLN A 22 7.50 -6.04 -23.65
C GLN A 22 8.02 -4.66 -23.21
N LYS A 23 9.29 -4.57 -22.78
CA LYS A 23 9.94 -3.31 -22.40
C LYS A 23 10.08 -2.27 -23.53
N LYS A 24 9.89 -2.66 -24.81
CA LYS A 24 9.98 -1.75 -25.96
C LYS A 24 8.71 -0.95 -26.27
N ALA A 25 7.58 -1.23 -25.62
CA ALA A 25 6.31 -0.52 -25.83
C ALA A 25 5.92 0.36 -24.63
N ALA A 26 6.83 1.25 -24.20
CA ALA A 26 6.66 2.05 -22.98
C ALA A 26 5.66 3.23 -23.09
N ALA A 27 4.92 3.36 -24.19
CA ALA A 27 3.76 4.22 -24.29
C ALA A 27 2.52 3.33 -24.39
N GLY A 28 1.78 3.16 -23.29
CA GLY A 28 0.49 2.44 -23.28
C GLY A 28 0.40 1.16 -22.44
N ASN A 29 1.28 0.92 -21.46
CA ASN A 29 1.10 -0.20 -20.54
C ASN A 29 -0.08 0.08 -19.56
N PRO A 30 -1.23 -0.61 -19.69
CA PRO A 30 -2.41 -0.32 -18.89
C PRO A 30 -2.18 -0.51 -17.39
N LYS A 31 -1.25 -1.40 -17.01
CA LYS A 31 -0.91 -1.68 -15.60
C LYS A 31 -0.20 -0.51 -14.95
N SER A 32 0.79 0.07 -15.64
CA SER A 32 1.47 1.27 -15.15
C SER A 32 0.52 2.47 -15.12
N GLY A 33 -0.36 2.58 -16.11
CA GLY A 33 -1.44 3.58 -16.14
C GLY A 33 -2.39 3.46 -14.95
N LEU A 34 -2.86 2.24 -14.64
CA LEU A 34 -3.69 1.95 -13.47
C LEU A 34 -3.00 2.40 -12.18
N TYR A 35 -1.72 2.04 -12.00
CA TYR A 35 -0.97 2.44 -10.82
C TYR A 35 -0.92 3.96 -10.66
N GLN A 36 -0.50 4.66 -11.71
CA GLN A 36 -0.38 6.10 -11.71
C GLN A 36 -1.73 6.78 -11.44
N ALA A 37 -2.81 6.28 -12.04
CA ALA A 37 -4.14 6.80 -11.81
C ALA A 37 -4.57 6.62 -10.35
N ILE A 38 -4.41 5.43 -9.76
CA ILE A 38 -4.75 5.20 -8.36
C ILE A 38 -3.88 6.04 -7.42
N MET A 39 -2.57 6.09 -7.65
CA MET A 39 -1.66 6.90 -6.81
C MET A 39 -1.97 8.40 -6.91
N ASN A 40 -2.53 8.88 -8.01
CA ASN A 40 -2.99 10.27 -8.13
C ASN A 40 -4.45 10.49 -7.74
N LEU A 41 -5.15 9.43 -7.30
CA LEU A 41 -6.59 9.44 -6.98
C LEU A 41 -7.48 9.84 -8.17
N ASP A 42 -7.03 9.57 -9.40
CA ASP A 42 -7.83 9.69 -10.62
C ASP A 42 -8.61 8.40 -10.84
N PHE A 43 -9.66 8.21 -10.05
CA PHE A 43 -10.49 7.00 -10.09
C PHE A 43 -11.22 6.77 -11.42
N PRO A 44 -11.72 7.81 -12.14
CA PRO A 44 -12.25 7.62 -13.49
C PRO A 44 -11.22 7.02 -14.45
N ALA A 45 -9.99 7.57 -14.48
CA ALA A 45 -8.93 7.01 -15.32
C ALA A 45 -8.53 5.59 -14.86
N ALA A 46 -8.42 5.36 -13.55
CA ALA A 46 -8.11 4.05 -12.99
C ALA A 46 -9.13 2.99 -13.42
N ARG A 47 -10.43 3.31 -13.40
CA ARG A 47 -11.49 2.39 -13.86
C ARG A 47 -11.37 2.08 -15.35
N GLY A 48 -10.99 3.06 -16.17
CA GLY A 48 -10.72 2.85 -17.60
C GLY A 48 -9.56 1.87 -17.84
N TYR A 49 -8.44 2.04 -17.14
CA TYR A 49 -7.31 1.11 -17.20
C TYR A 49 -7.66 -0.29 -16.67
N LEU A 50 -8.47 -0.35 -15.62
CA LEU A 50 -8.86 -1.62 -15.01
C LEU A 50 -9.72 -2.46 -15.95
N SER A 51 -10.70 -1.82 -16.60
CA SER A 51 -11.56 -2.48 -17.60
C SER A 51 -10.75 -3.04 -18.76
N SER A 52 -9.67 -2.36 -19.16
CA SER A 52 -8.79 -2.83 -20.24
C SER A 52 -7.83 -3.94 -19.81
N ILE A 53 -7.44 -4.00 -18.53
CA ILE A 53 -6.64 -5.11 -17.98
C ILE A 53 -7.48 -6.38 -17.85
N ASP A 54 -8.70 -6.27 -17.33
CA ASP A 54 -9.57 -7.41 -17.05
C ASP A 54 -9.93 -8.20 -18.33
N LEU A 55 -10.10 -7.49 -19.45
CA LEU A 55 -10.30 -8.10 -20.77
C LEU A 55 -9.13 -8.96 -21.25
N VAL A 56 -7.91 -8.67 -20.81
CA VAL A 56 -6.67 -9.31 -21.29
C VAL A 56 -6.14 -10.33 -20.30
N ASN A 57 -6.29 -10.07 -19.00
CA ASN A 57 -5.80 -10.92 -17.94
C ASN A 57 -6.68 -10.72 -16.70
N THR A 58 -7.56 -11.69 -16.45
CA THR A 58 -8.54 -11.66 -15.35
C THR A 58 -7.88 -11.63 -13.98
N GLU A 59 -6.81 -12.40 -13.74
CA GLU A 59 -6.09 -12.37 -12.45
C GLU A 59 -5.50 -10.97 -12.17
N ALA A 60 -4.93 -10.36 -13.21
CA ALA A 60 -4.43 -9.01 -13.15
C ALA A 60 -5.55 -7.99 -12.90
N GLY A 61 -6.71 -8.18 -13.52
CA GLY A 61 -7.91 -7.39 -13.31
C GLY A 61 -8.38 -7.49 -11.86
N ILE A 62 -8.46 -8.70 -11.30
CA ILE A 62 -8.84 -8.92 -9.91
C ILE A 62 -7.88 -8.23 -8.94
N VAL A 63 -6.56 -8.38 -9.12
CA VAL A 63 -5.56 -7.67 -8.29
C VAL A 63 -5.76 -6.16 -8.41
N GLY A 64 -5.97 -5.65 -9.64
CA GLY A 64 -6.27 -4.25 -9.90
C GLY A 64 -7.52 -3.75 -9.17
N GLU A 65 -8.62 -4.51 -9.17
CA GLU A 65 -9.88 -4.17 -8.51
C GLU A 65 -9.71 -4.13 -6.98
N THR A 66 -8.99 -5.09 -6.38
CA THR A 66 -8.70 -5.03 -4.94
C THR A 66 -7.94 -3.77 -4.54
N GLN A 67 -7.00 -3.33 -5.39
CA GLN A 67 -6.23 -2.11 -5.15
C GLN A 67 -7.07 -0.84 -5.37
N PHE A 68 -7.89 -0.83 -6.41
CA PHE A 68 -8.83 0.25 -6.67
C PHE A 68 -9.76 0.45 -5.46
N LEU A 69 -10.44 -0.62 -5.01
CA LEU A 69 -11.40 -0.54 -3.90
C LEU A 69 -10.74 -0.13 -2.59
N TRP A 70 -9.53 -0.60 -2.31
CA TRP A 70 -8.77 -0.16 -1.13
C TRP A 70 -8.59 1.36 -1.13
N TRP A 71 -8.03 1.90 -2.23
CA TRP A 71 -7.73 3.32 -2.33
C TRP A 71 -8.97 4.19 -2.39
N TYR A 72 -9.99 3.72 -3.09
CA TYR A 72 -11.29 4.38 -3.17
C TYR A 72 -11.90 4.51 -1.76
N ALA A 73 -11.99 3.42 -1.02
CA ALA A 73 -12.57 3.43 0.33
C ALA A 73 -11.80 4.34 1.31
N ILE A 74 -10.47 4.28 1.34
CA ILE A 74 -9.68 5.16 2.22
C ILE A 74 -9.72 6.63 1.79
N SER A 75 -10.00 6.90 0.51
CA SER A 75 -10.16 8.27 0.00
C SER A 75 -11.48 8.89 0.43
N GLU A 76 -12.54 8.11 0.65
CA GLU A 76 -13.83 8.61 1.14
C GLU A 76 -13.97 8.51 2.66
N GLY A 77 -13.07 7.77 3.31
CA GLY A 77 -13.21 7.42 4.72
C GLY A 77 -14.32 6.41 4.97
N GLU A 78 -14.66 5.63 3.96
CA GLU A 78 -15.65 4.56 4.03
C GLU A 78 -15.10 3.30 4.73
N SER A 79 -16.01 2.37 5.00
CA SER A 79 -15.67 1.05 5.52
C SER A 79 -14.93 0.24 4.46
N LEU A 80 -13.91 -0.51 4.89
CA LEU A 80 -13.20 -1.47 4.03
C LEU A 80 -13.92 -2.84 3.95
N HIS A 81 -15.12 -2.96 4.56
CA HIS A 81 -15.90 -4.19 4.53
C HIS A 81 -16.24 -4.70 3.12
N PRO A 82 -16.60 -3.86 2.12
CA PRO A 82 -16.84 -4.34 0.76
C PRO A 82 -15.62 -5.02 0.12
N LEU A 83 -14.42 -4.52 0.41
CA LEU A 83 -13.18 -5.16 -0.04
C LEU A 83 -12.99 -6.53 0.61
N LEU A 84 -13.30 -6.68 1.91
CA LEU A 84 -13.23 -7.97 2.57
C LEU A 84 -14.19 -8.99 1.94
N LEU A 85 -15.44 -8.57 1.67
CA LEU A 85 -16.44 -9.41 0.98
C LEU A 85 -15.98 -9.83 -0.41
N LEU A 86 -15.40 -8.91 -1.19
CA LEU A 86 -14.83 -9.23 -2.49
C LEU A 86 -13.75 -10.31 -2.33
N ILE A 87 -12.77 -10.12 -1.45
CA ILE A 87 -11.67 -11.08 -1.29
C ILE A 87 -12.20 -12.43 -0.80
N ASP A 88 -13.17 -12.46 0.12
CA ASP A 88 -13.79 -13.70 0.58
C ASP A 88 -14.47 -14.44 -0.58
N SER A 89 -15.24 -13.73 -1.43
CA SER A 89 -15.87 -14.30 -2.63
C SER A 89 -14.84 -14.79 -3.65
N LEU A 90 -13.73 -14.08 -3.85
CA LEU A 90 -12.66 -14.52 -4.76
C LEU A 90 -11.96 -15.76 -4.23
N THR A 91 -11.75 -15.86 -2.91
CA THR A 91 -11.14 -17.05 -2.30
C THR A 91 -12.03 -18.30 -2.34
N THR A 92 -13.36 -18.15 -2.46
CA THR A 92 -14.26 -19.28 -2.65
C THR A 92 -14.40 -19.68 -4.12
N LEU A 93 -14.37 -18.70 -5.04
CA LEU A 93 -14.51 -18.92 -6.47
C LEU A 93 -13.23 -19.37 -7.17
N LEU A 94 -12.06 -19.01 -6.63
CA LEU A 94 -10.75 -19.47 -7.09
C LEU A 94 -10.29 -20.59 -6.14
N PRO A 95 -10.66 -21.87 -6.38
CA PRO A 95 -10.38 -22.97 -5.47
C PRO A 95 -8.88 -23.17 -5.36
N THR A 96 -8.28 -22.62 -4.29
CA THR A 96 -6.83 -22.49 -4.07
C THR A 96 -6.10 -21.93 -5.28
N PRO A 97 -5.61 -20.67 -5.24
CA PRO A 97 -4.74 -20.21 -6.31
C PRO A 97 -3.56 -21.18 -6.38
N GLU A 98 -3.42 -21.91 -7.50
CA GLU A 98 -2.16 -22.61 -7.80
C GLU A 98 -1.02 -21.61 -7.83
N ASP A 99 -1.33 -20.33 -8.06
CA ASP A 99 -0.42 -19.20 -7.95
C ASP A 99 -0.17 -18.78 -6.48
N PRO A 100 1.03 -19.07 -5.91
CA PRO A 100 1.39 -18.64 -4.56
C PRO A 100 1.39 -17.11 -4.41
N LEU A 101 1.46 -16.37 -5.51
CA LEU A 101 1.53 -14.91 -5.56
C LEU A 101 0.17 -14.28 -5.29
N LEU A 102 -0.86 -14.73 -6.01
CA LEU A 102 -2.24 -14.28 -5.79
C LEU A 102 -2.74 -14.67 -4.40
N SER A 103 -2.43 -15.89 -3.94
CA SER A 103 -2.77 -16.37 -2.60
C SER A 103 -2.10 -15.55 -1.50
N THR A 104 -0.82 -15.22 -1.67
CA THR A 104 -0.09 -14.33 -0.75
C THR A 104 -0.68 -12.93 -0.75
N HIS A 105 -0.99 -12.37 -1.92
CA HIS A 105 -1.60 -11.05 -2.05
C HIS A 105 -2.90 -10.94 -1.25
N PHE A 106 -3.87 -11.83 -1.49
CA PHE A 106 -5.14 -11.80 -0.77
C PHE A 106 -4.96 -12.02 0.73
N SER A 107 -4.08 -12.94 1.12
CA SER A 107 -3.80 -13.21 2.53
C SER A 107 -3.19 -12.00 3.22
N MET A 108 -2.29 -11.27 2.55
CA MET A 108 -1.70 -10.02 3.05
C MET A 108 -2.77 -8.92 3.21
N VAL A 109 -3.67 -8.78 2.22
CA VAL A 109 -4.76 -7.80 2.32
C VAL A 109 -5.71 -8.15 3.48
N LYS A 110 -6.15 -9.40 3.59
CA LYS A 110 -6.99 -9.87 4.71
C LYS A 110 -6.31 -9.65 6.06
N MET A 111 -5.04 -10.05 6.18
CA MET A 111 -4.27 -9.90 7.41
C MET A 111 -4.30 -8.45 7.90
N ARG A 112 -4.08 -7.49 7.00
CA ARG A 112 -4.05 -6.08 7.33
C ARG A 112 -5.43 -5.50 7.62
N LEU A 113 -6.47 -5.89 6.88
CA LEU A 113 -7.86 -5.53 7.21
C LEU A 113 -8.22 -5.97 8.63
N PHE A 114 -7.92 -7.22 8.98
CA PHE A 114 -8.15 -7.73 10.32
C PHE A 114 -7.31 -7.02 11.38
N ALA A 115 -6.04 -6.69 11.10
CA ALA A 115 -5.20 -5.93 12.00
C ALA A 115 -5.75 -4.51 12.24
N LEU A 116 -6.34 -3.87 11.22
CA LEU A 116 -6.97 -2.55 11.35
C LEU A 116 -8.19 -2.58 12.26
N GLU A 117 -9.00 -3.62 12.13
CA GLU A 117 -10.12 -3.92 13.02
C GLU A 117 -9.68 -4.42 14.40
N SER A 118 -8.37 -4.51 14.65
CA SER A 118 -7.78 -5.06 15.88
C SER A 118 -8.19 -6.53 16.14
N ASN A 119 -8.61 -7.25 15.09
CA ASN A 119 -8.91 -8.67 15.12
C ASN A 119 -7.64 -9.49 14.85
N TYR A 120 -6.71 -9.48 15.81
CA TYR A 120 -5.38 -10.06 15.62
C TYR A 120 -5.37 -11.59 15.46
N ILE A 121 -6.41 -12.30 15.94
CA ILE A 121 -6.54 -13.76 15.71
C ILE A 121 -6.79 -14.03 14.22
N LYS A 122 -7.73 -13.31 13.60
CA LYS A 122 -7.96 -13.44 12.15
C LYS A 122 -6.76 -12.94 11.35
N ALA A 123 -6.10 -11.87 11.80
CA ALA A 123 -4.86 -11.39 11.18
C ALA A 123 -3.77 -12.47 11.19
N TRP A 124 -3.54 -13.12 12.32
CA TRP A 124 -2.58 -14.23 12.45
C TRP A 124 -2.92 -15.42 11.53
N LYS A 125 -4.20 -15.82 11.44
CA LYS A 125 -4.61 -16.89 10.52
C LYS A 125 -4.31 -16.55 9.06
N ALA A 126 -4.54 -15.30 8.67
CA ALA A 126 -4.20 -14.82 7.34
C ALA A 126 -2.68 -14.76 7.11
N TRP A 127 -1.89 -14.39 8.14
CA TRP A 127 -0.43 -14.45 8.11
C TRP A 127 0.10 -15.88 7.93
N ALA A 128 -0.49 -16.87 8.59
CA ALA A 128 -0.09 -18.28 8.41
C ALA A 128 -0.24 -18.74 6.94
N ALA A 129 -1.25 -18.23 6.22
CA ALA A 129 -1.39 -18.49 4.79
C ALA A 129 -0.28 -17.83 3.96
N VAL A 130 0.16 -16.62 4.32
CA VAL A 130 1.33 -15.96 3.72
C VAL A 130 2.59 -16.79 3.92
N GLU A 131 2.87 -17.23 5.16
CA GLU A 131 4.07 -18.02 5.47
C GLU A 131 4.12 -19.34 4.70
N LYS A 132 2.97 -19.99 4.50
CA LYS A 132 2.88 -21.23 3.72
C LYS A 132 3.33 -21.03 2.26
N ASN A 133 2.99 -19.89 1.65
CA ASN A 133 3.25 -19.62 0.24
C ASN A 133 4.60 -18.94 -0.02
N LEU A 134 5.18 -18.30 0.99
CA LEU A 134 6.40 -17.51 0.87
C LEU A 134 7.59 -18.29 0.28
N PRO A 135 7.90 -19.56 0.66
CA PRO A 135 9.00 -20.30 0.06
C PRO A 135 8.89 -20.45 -1.47
N ALA A 136 7.69 -20.70 -1.99
CA ALA A 136 7.45 -20.82 -3.43
C ALA A 136 7.64 -19.48 -4.14
N LEU A 137 7.28 -18.37 -3.50
CA LEU A 137 7.51 -17.02 -4.04
C LEU A 137 8.97 -16.63 -4.13
N LEU A 138 9.77 -16.98 -3.12
CA LEU A 138 11.19 -16.65 -3.08
C LEU A 138 12.01 -17.44 -4.12
N GLN A 139 11.43 -18.48 -4.74
CA GLN A 139 12.07 -19.23 -5.83
C GLN A 139 11.86 -18.59 -7.22
N GLN A 140 11.07 -17.52 -7.33
CA GLN A 140 10.85 -16.83 -8.60
C GLN A 140 12.09 -16.05 -9.07
N LYS A 141 12.22 -15.76 -10.38
CA LYS A 141 13.42 -15.11 -10.97
C LYS A 141 13.37 -13.56 -10.98
N ASN A 142 12.59 -12.93 -10.09
CA ASN A 142 12.43 -11.47 -10.07
C ASN A 142 12.95 -10.87 -8.76
N ASP A 143 14.26 -10.59 -8.73
CA ASP A 143 14.97 -10.14 -7.53
C ASP A 143 14.35 -8.90 -6.89
N SER A 144 13.89 -7.93 -7.70
CA SER A 144 13.32 -6.68 -7.18
C SER A 144 11.95 -6.88 -6.53
N LEU A 145 11.09 -7.70 -7.14
CA LEU A 145 9.80 -8.05 -6.56
C LEU A 145 9.98 -8.88 -5.30
N ILE A 146 10.91 -9.84 -5.32
CA ILE A 146 11.25 -10.66 -4.16
C ILE A 146 11.73 -9.80 -3.00
N TYR A 147 12.60 -8.81 -3.24
CA TYR A 147 13.05 -7.89 -2.20
C TYR A 147 11.90 -7.10 -1.58
N LEU A 148 10.94 -6.63 -2.39
CA LEU A 148 9.76 -5.94 -1.88
C LEU A 148 8.92 -6.87 -0.99
N ILE A 149 8.57 -8.06 -1.48
CA ILE A 149 7.72 -9.04 -0.77
C ILE A 149 8.41 -9.50 0.51
N GLU A 150 9.65 -9.96 0.43
CA GLU A 150 10.43 -10.43 1.58
C GLU A 150 10.61 -9.29 2.59
N GLY A 151 10.91 -8.08 2.10
CA GLY A 151 11.06 -6.87 2.91
C GLY A 151 9.81 -6.56 3.74
N MET A 152 8.66 -6.50 3.07
CA MET A 152 7.36 -6.29 3.72
C MET A 152 7.02 -7.41 4.69
N CYS A 153 7.16 -8.68 4.29
CA CYS A 153 6.83 -9.85 5.12
C CYS A 153 7.64 -9.85 6.42
N ARG A 154 8.95 -9.56 6.35
CA ARG A 154 9.80 -9.46 7.55
C ARG A 154 9.35 -8.35 8.50
N CYS A 155 9.02 -7.18 7.97
CA CYS A 155 8.57 -6.05 8.78
C CYS A 155 7.19 -6.32 9.41
N ILE A 156 6.26 -6.88 8.64
CA ILE A 156 4.93 -7.32 9.10
C ILE A 156 5.05 -8.35 10.21
N LYS A 157 5.89 -9.36 10.03
CA LYS A 157 6.11 -10.40 11.04
C LYS A 157 6.59 -9.80 12.36
N GLY A 158 7.52 -8.85 12.28
CA GLY A 158 7.99 -8.11 13.46
C GLY A 158 6.89 -7.30 14.14
N GLU A 159 6.05 -6.62 13.37
CA GLU A 159 4.89 -5.90 13.89
C GLU A 159 3.89 -6.82 14.59
N LEU A 160 3.52 -7.94 13.95
CA LEU A 160 2.63 -8.94 14.54
C LEU A 160 3.21 -9.55 15.81
N GLN A 161 4.51 -9.86 15.84
CA GLN A 161 5.16 -10.41 17.03
C GLN A 161 5.09 -9.45 18.22
N GLN A 162 5.15 -8.13 17.99
CA GLN A 162 4.97 -7.14 19.06
C GLN A 162 3.52 -7.07 19.56
N LYS A 163 2.53 -7.30 18.68
CA LYS A 163 1.10 -7.20 19.03
C LYS A 163 0.52 -8.49 19.62
N ILE A 164 0.98 -9.65 19.17
CA ILE A 164 0.48 -10.99 19.53
C ILE A 164 1.62 -12.00 19.72
N PRO A 165 2.54 -11.77 20.68
CA PRO A 165 3.77 -12.56 20.82
C PRO A 165 3.52 -14.05 21.02
N LEU A 166 2.46 -14.43 21.74
CA LEU A 166 2.13 -15.84 22.01
C LEU A 166 1.73 -16.60 20.74
N LEU A 167 0.94 -15.98 19.85
CA LEU A 167 0.52 -16.61 18.59
C LEU A 167 1.66 -16.70 17.57
N MET A 168 2.65 -15.81 17.67
CA MET A 168 3.79 -15.74 16.74
C MET A 168 4.98 -16.62 17.16
N ARG A 169 4.95 -17.20 18.37
CA ARG A 169 6.05 -17.99 18.96
C ARG A 169 6.44 -19.19 18.09
N ASP A 170 5.46 -19.84 17.46
CA ASP A 170 5.64 -21.06 16.68
C ASP A 170 5.78 -20.80 15.17
N SER A 171 5.95 -19.55 14.74
CA SER A 171 6.14 -19.23 13.31
C SER A 171 7.56 -19.57 12.85
N VAL A 172 7.78 -20.85 12.55
CA VAL A 172 9.11 -21.46 12.30
C VAL A 172 9.81 -20.94 11.03
N THR A 173 9.07 -20.44 10.05
CA THR A 173 9.58 -20.36 8.67
C THR A 173 10.50 -19.17 8.35
N HIS A 174 10.47 -18.08 9.12
CA HIS A 174 11.30 -16.90 8.85
C HIS A 174 11.74 -16.21 10.13
N SER A 175 13.05 -16.04 10.34
CA SER A 175 13.54 -15.23 11.46
C SER A 175 13.00 -13.80 11.33
N VAL A 176 12.50 -13.25 12.44
CA VAL A 176 12.08 -11.85 12.54
C VAL A 176 13.32 -10.98 12.51
N ASN A 177 13.85 -10.79 11.31
CA ASN A 177 14.93 -9.86 11.04
C ASN A 177 14.34 -8.64 10.34
N THR A 178 13.69 -7.80 11.16
CA THR A 178 13.10 -6.53 10.72
C THR A 178 14.14 -5.62 10.09
N ALA A 179 15.38 -5.61 10.59
CA ALA A 179 16.47 -4.84 10.01
C ALA A 179 16.79 -5.27 8.56
N LYS A 180 16.85 -6.58 8.30
CA LYS A 180 16.96 -7.11 6.93
C LYS A 180 15.75 -6.71 6.09
N GLY A 181 14.54 -6.77 6.65
CA GLY A 181 13.32 -6.35 5.97
C GLY A 181 13.38 -4.89 5.50
N ILE A 182 13.78 -3.98 6.39
CA ILE A 182 13.98 -2.56 6.09
C ILE A 182 15.07 -2.38 5.03
N HIS A 183 16.18 -3.11 5.12
CA HIS A 183 17.25 -3.03 4.13
C HIS A 183 16.77 -3.39 2.72
N LEU A 184 16.02 -4.50 2.57
CA LEU A 184 15.45 -4.92 1.29
C LEU A 184 14.48 -3.86 0.71
N LEU A 185 13.65 -3.28 1.57
CA LEU A 185 12.74 -2.20 1.18
C LEU A 185 13.50 -0.95 0.73
N ARG A 186 14.61 -0.60 1.41
CA ARG A 186 15.47 0.53 1.01
C ARG A 186 16.12 0.31 -0.35
N LEU A 187 16.49 -0.93 -0.71
CA LEU A 187 16.94 -1.24 -2.08
C LEU A 187 15.83 -1.02 -3.11
N CYS A 188 14.57 -1.20 -2.72
CA CYS A 188 13.42 -1.01 -3.60
C CYS A 188 13.07 0.48 -3.82
N THR A 189 13.45 1.41 -2.94
CA THR A 189 13.11 2.83 -3.08
C THR A 189 13.85 3.56 -4.21
N THR A 190 14.84 2.92 -4.83
CA THR A 190 15.56 3.43 -6.00
C THR A 190 15.32 2.57 -7.24
N ASN A 191 14.37 1.63 -7.19
CA ASN A 191 14.10 0.73 -8.31
C ASN A 191 13.66 1.51 -9.58
N GLN A 192 13.98 0.96 -10.75
CA GLN A 192 13.55 1.51 -12.03
C GLN A 192 12.06 1.33 -12.27
N ASN A 193 11.45 0.29 -11.68
CA ASN A 193 10.00 0.10 -11.74
C ASN A 193 9.32 1.10 -10.79
N PRO A 194 8.51 2.06 -11.30
CA PRO A 194 7.87 3.08 -10.49
C PRO A 194 6.88 2.50 -9.48
N VAL A 195 6.30 1.32 -9.75
CA VAL A 195 5.43 0.60 -8.83
C VAL A 195 6.23 0.15 -7.61
N ILE A 196 7.25 -0.70 -7.80
CA ILE A 196 8.12 -1.19 -6.71
C ILE A 196 8.67 -0.03 -5.90
N ARG A 197 9.11 1.02 -6.60
CA ARG A 197 9.66 2.22 -5.97
C ARG A 197 8.63 2.95 -5.12
N GLY A 198 7.44 3.22 -5.64
CA GLY A 198 6.39 3.91 -4.90
C GLY A 198 5.89 3.10 -3.71
N GLU A 199 5.73 1.78 -3.87
CA GLU A 199 5.35 0.88 -2.78
C GLU A 199 6.33 0.89 -1.63
N ALA A 200 7.62 0.73 -1.95
CA ALA A 200 8.67 0.70 -0.94
C ALA A 200 8.74 2.03 -0.18
N ASN A 201 8.64 3.16 -0.89
CA ASN A 201 8.61 4.49 -0.26
C ASN A 201 7.37 4.66 0.63
N TYR A 202 6.18 4.28 0.15
CA TYR A 202 4.98 4.35 0.96
C TYR A 202 5.11 3.48 2.21
N TYR A 203 5.51 2.22 2.06
CA TYR A 203 5.64 1.30 3.17
C TYR A 203 6.64 1.81 4.20
N LEU A 204 7.81 2.29 3.78
CA LEU A 204 8.83 2.81 4.69
C LEU A 204 8.42 4.11 5.38
N MET A 205 7.82 5.07 4.67
CA MET A 205 7.25 6.29 5.27
C MET A 205 6.38 5.93 6.46
N ARG A 206 5.45 5.02 6.18
CA ARG A 206 4.46 4.51 7.09
C ARG A 206 5.12 3.77 8.26
N TYR A 207 5.91 2.74 7.99
CA TYR A 207 6.63 1.96 9.00
C TYR A 207 7.42 2.85 9.97
N TYR A 208 8.17 3.83 9.47
CA TYR A 208 8.91 4.75 10.33
C TYR A 208 7.99 5.68 11.13
N ALA A 209 6.90 6.15 10.54
CA ALA A 209 5.96 7.05 11.20
C ALA A 209 5.19 6.39 12.37
N ASP A 210 4.59 5.21 12.20
CA ASP A 210 3.74 4.64 13.25
C ASP A 210 4.29 3.39 13.97
N ILE A 211 5.34 2.72 13.46
CA ILE A 211 5.93 1.55 14.15
C ILE A 211 7.14 1.94 14.96
N THR A 212 8.14 2.57 14.33
CA THR A 212 9.37 2.96 15.05
C THR A 212 9.30 4.35 15.67
N ILE A 213 8.26 5.13 15.34
CA ILE A 213 8.08 6.52 15.78
C ILE A 213 9.33 7.37 15.47
N ASN A 214 9.81 7.26 14.22
CA ASN A 214 10.96 8.00 13.71
C ASN A 214 10.51 8.92 12.56
N PRO A 215 10.01 10.13 12.88
CA PRO A 215 9.45 11.02 11.86
C PRO A 215 10.53 11.60 10.92
N LEU A 216 11.80 11.67 11.33
CA LEU A 216 12.89 12.11 10.45
C LEU A 216 13.15 11.14 9.31
N GLU A 217 13.22 9.83 9.60
CA GLU A 217 13.32 8.80 8.56
C GLU A 217 12.06 8.77 7.69
N ALA A 218 10.87 8.89 8.31
CA ALA A 218 9.60 8.94 7.59
C ALA A 218 9.52 10.13 6.61
N LEU A 219 10.11 11.28 6.98
CA LEU A 219 10.10 12.49 6.15
C LEU A 219 10.72 12.23 4.79
N THR A 220 11.88 11.56 4.74
CA THR A 220 12.59 11.23 3.48
C THR A 220 11.67 10.54 2.47
N TYR A 221 10.96 9.51 2.91
CA TYR A 221 10.07 8.74 2.04
C TYR A 221 8.78 9.49 1.71
N SER A 222 8.23 10.26 2.66
CA SER A 222 7.04 11.08 2.43
C SER A 222 7.28 12.17 1.39
N THR A 223 8.46 12.80 1.39
CA THR A 223 8.86 13.82 0.43
C THR A 223 8.89 13.27 -0.99
N TYR A 224 9.42 12.07 -1.19
CA TYR A 224 9.35 11.39 -2.49
C TYR A 224 7.90 11.22 -2.96
N LEU A 225 7.02 10.74 -2.08
CA LEU A 225 5.62 10.44 -2.45
C LEU A 225 4.83 11.69 -2.82
N ILE A 226 4.96 12.79 -2.06
CA ILE A 226 4.23 14.04 -2.37
C ILE A 226 4.80 14.75 -3.61
N THR A 227 6.08 14.55 -3.92
CA THR A 227 6.70 15.11 -5.12
C THR A 227 6.27 14.33 -6.35
N THR A 228 6.19 13.00 -6.23
CA THR A 228 5.81 12.10 -7.33
C THR A 228 4.30 12.11 -7.59
N TYR A 229 3.48 12.18 -6.54
CA TYR A 229 2.03 12.09 -6.59
C TYR A 229 1.37 13.28 -5.87
N PRO A 230 1.54 14.52 -6.38
CA PRO A 230 1.15 15.73 -5.66
C PRO A 230 -0.37 15.84 -5.42
N GLN A 231 -1.18 15.16 -6.23
CA GLN A 231 -2.64 15.14 -6.11
C GLN A 231 -3.14 14.21 -5.00
N ASN A 232 -2.30 13.31 -4.49
CA ASN A 232 -2.69 12.38 -3.45
C ASN A 232 -2.75 13.07 -2.09
N TYR A 233 -3.95 13.44 -1.67
CA TYR A 233 -4.15 14.10 -0.37
C TYR A 233 -3.92 13.17 0.82
N ILE A 234 -3.93 11.85 0.64
CA ILE A 234 -3.61 10.89 1.71
C ILE A 234 -2.10 10.93 1.99
N PHE A 235 -1.26 10.93 0.96
CA PHE A 235 0.19 11.13 1.14
C PHE A 235 0.49 12.49 1.77
N ARG A 236 -0.19 13.53 1.30
CA ARG A 236 -0.05 14.88 1.85
C ARG A 236 -0.47 14.96 3.31
N TYR A 237 -1.57 14.30 3.70
CA TYR A 237 -2.01 14.20 5.09
C TYR A 237 -0.90 13.63 5.97
N TYR A 238 -0.31 12.49 5.58
CA TYR A 238 0.78 11.89 6.35
C TYR A 238 2.02 12.77 6.39
N HIS A 239 2.38 13.40 5.27
CA HIS A 239 3.50 14.32 5.22
C HIS A 239 3.31 15.50 6.19
N ILE A 240 2.12 16.10 6.25
CA ILE A 240 1.79 17.16 7.22
C ILE A 240 1.97 16.65 8.65
N GLN A 241 1.49 15.44 8.98
CA GLN A 241 1.66 14.87 10.31
C GLN A 241 3.14 14.65 10.66
N ILE A 242 3.93 14.19 9.69
CA ILE A 242 5.38 13.99 9.87
C ILE A 242 6.08 15.33 10.12
N LEU A 243 5.78 16.37 9.33
CA LEU A 243 6.32 17.73 9.52
C LEU A 243 5.99 18.29 10.90
N LEU A 244 4.75 18.10 11.36
CA LEU A 244 4.33 18.53 12.70
C LEU A 244 5.05 17.76 13.81
N ALA A 245 5.35 16.48 13.61
CA ALA A 245 6.08 15.66 14.57
C ALA A 245 7.57 16.04 14.71
N ILE A 246 8.10 16.84 13.80
CA ILE A 246 9.47 17.40 13.85
C ILE A 246 9.47 18.92 13.99
N ASP A 247 8.37 19.50 14.47
CA ASP A 247 8.19 20.93 14.72
C ASP A 247 8.34 21.87 13.50
N GLN A 248 8.21 21.34 12.27
CA GLN A 248 8.18 22.12 11.03
C GLN A 248 6.76 22.64 10.72
N ARG A 249 6.23 23.45 11.65
CA ARG A 249 4.86 24.00 11.57
C ARG A 249 4.62 24.91 10.35
N PRO A 250 5.53 25.84 10.00
CA PRO A 250 5.33 26.70 8.82
C PRO A 250 5.17 25.90 7.52
N GLU A 251 6.02 24.90 7.31
CA GLU A 251 5.99 24.00 6.17
C GLU A 251 4.71 23.16 6.16
N ALA A 252 4.31 22.63 7.32
CA ALA A 252 3.07 21.86 7.47
C ALA A 252 1.84 22.70 7.08
N LEU A 253 1.77 23.96 7.50
CA LEU A 253 0.68 24.88 7.15
C LEU A 253 0.67 25.20 5.66
N LYS A 254 1.85 25.46 5.07
CA LYS A 254 1.98 25.66 3.62
C LYS A 254 1.45 24.44 2.84
N MET A 255 1.88 23.24 3.22
CA MET A 255 1.44 21.99 2.62
C MET A 255 -0.08 21.78 2.76
N ALA A 256 -0.67 22.17 3.89
CA ALA A 256 -2.11 22.07 4.10
C ALA A 256 -2.90 23.05 3.22
N ILE A 257 -2.42 24.28 3.04
CA ILE A 257 -3.06 25.29 2.17
C ILE A 257 -3.02 24.81 0.71
N GLU A 258 -1.83 24.43 0.22
CA GLU A 258 -1.64 23.90 -1.14
C GLU A 258 -2.51 22.66 -1.37
N GLY A 259 -2.52 21.72 -0.42
CA GLY A 259 -3.33 20.51 -0.49
C GLY A 259 -4.81 20.78 -0.65
N LYS A 260 -5.37 21.70 0.15
CA LYS A 260 -6.79 22.09 0.03
C LYS A 260 -7.10 22.73 -1.32
N GLN A 261 -6.16 23.48 -1.91
CA GLN A 261 -6.34 24.05 -3.25
C GLN A 261 -6.32 22.97 -4.34
N LEU A 262 -5.39 22.01 -4.24
CA LEU A 262 -5.30 20.88 -5.17
C LEU A 262 -6.56 20.01 -5.13
N ILE A 263 -7.06 19.67 -3.94
CA ILE A 263 -8.31 18.89 -3.78
C ILE A 263 -9.50 19.61 -4.43
N ARG A 264 -9.61 20.93 -4.30
CA ARG A 264 -10.71 21.69 -4.93
C ARG A 264 -10.68 21.61 -6.45
N LYS A 265 -9.47 21.61 -7.04
CA LYS A 265 -9.24 21.60 -8.48
C LYS A 265 -9.19 20.19 -9.10
N SER A 266 -9.18 19.14 -8.29
CA SER A 266 -9.06 17.76 -8.79
C SER A 266 -10.38 17.21 -9.34
N ASN A 267 -10.28 16.07 -10.03
CA ASN A 267 -11.41 15.32 -10.58
C ASN A 267 -12.09 14.39 -9.55
N LEU A 268 -11.76 14.54 -8.26
CA LEU A 268 -12.39 13.78 -7.18
C LEU A 268 -13.90 14.07 -7.11
N ASN A 269 -14.68 13.08 -6.67
CA ASN A 269 -16.10 13.29 -6.41
C ASN A 269 -16.31 14.21 -5.17
N PRO A 270 -17.53 14.75 -4.96
CA PRO A 270 -17.80 15.65 -3.84
C PRO A 270 -17.48 15.05 -2.46
N GLU A 271 -17.76 13.77 -2.24
CA GLU A 271 -17.53 13.05 -0.99
C GLU A 271 -16.03 12.96 -0.66
N GLN A 272 -15.21 12.56 -1.63
CA GLN A 272 -13.75 12.51 -1.56
C GLN A 272 -13.16 13.90 -1.31
N LYS A 273 -13.66 14.94 -1.99
CA LYS A 273 -13.22 16.33 -1.76
C LYS A 273 -13.51 16.77 -0.33
N ALA A 274 -14.73 16.54 0.14
CA ALA A 274 -15.14 16.88 1.49
C ALA A 274 -14.28 16.12 2.53
N TYR A 275 -14.08 14.82 2.32
CA TYR A 275 -13.25 14.00 3.19
C TYR A 275 -11.79 14.46 3.20
N GLY A 276 -11.17 14.68 2.05
CA GLY A 276 -9.79 15.13 1.93
C GLY A 276 -9.56 16.49 2.61
N ILE A 277 -10.47 17.45 2.42
CA ILE A 277 -10.40 18.76 3.11
C ILE A 277 -10.51 18.59 4.63
N LYS A 278 -11.44 17.75 5.10
CA LYS A 278 -11.61 17.43 6.51
C LYS A 278 -10.34 16.78 7.09
N LEU A 279 -9.73 15.86 6.34
CA LEU A 279 -8.54 15.13 6.74
C LEU A 279 -7.33 16.07 6.90
N ILE A 280 -7.08 16.94 5.91
CA ILE A 280 -6.00 17.94 5.97
C ILE A 280 -6.25 18.94 7.12
N THR A 281 -7.48 19.43 7.27
CA THR A 281 -7.83 20.37 8.34
C THR A 281 -7.56 19.77 9.72
N ARG A 282 -7.93 18.50 9.91
CA ARG A 282 -7.69 17.77 11.15
C ARG A 282 -6.19 17.56 11.44
N ALA A 283 -5.35 17.36 10.42
CA ALA A 283 -3.92 17.22 10.63
C ALA A 283 -3.33 18.47 11.31
N CYS A 284 -3.75 19.66 10.89
CA CYS A 284 -3.30 20.92 11.45
C CYS A 284 -3.89 21.25 12.82
N SER A 285 -5.09 20.76 13.16
CA SER A 285 -5.73 21.06 14.45
C SER A 285 -5.18 20.24 15.62
N LEU A 286 -4.57 19.08 15.35
CA LEU A 286 -4.04 18.18 16.38
C LEU A 286 -2.72 18.63 17.01
N SER A 287 -2.13 19.74 16.55
CA SER A 287 -0.87 20.30 17.06
C SER A 287 -1.05 21.53 17.96
N GLY A 288 -2.30 21.89 18.28
CA GLY A 288 -2.66 23.05 19.12
C GLY A 288 -3.01 22.71 20.58
N GLY A 289 -2.62 21.53 21.08
CA GLY A 289 -2.84 21.10 22.47
C GLY A 289 -1.54 20.70 23.15
#